data_AF-A0A382YZS0-F1
#
_entry.id   AF-A0A382YZS0-F1
#
_cell.length_a   1.000
_cell.length_b   1.000
_cell.length_c   1.000
_cell.angle_alpha   90.00
_cell.angle_beta   90.00
_cell.angle_gamma   90.00
#
_symmetry.space_group_name_H-M   'P 1'
#
loop_
_entity.id
_entity.type
_entity.pdbx_description
1 polymer ?
#
loop_
_entity_poly.entity_id
_entity_poly.type
_entity_poly.pdbx_seq_one_letter_code
_entity_poly.pdbx_strand_id
1 'polypeptide(L)'
;MLAAESGADAVGFIFYKESPRSISQKEVKEIVFQLPPFVETVGVFVNETSDKVNRIAEQCRLTAVQLHGDESPAFCRRIKR
;
A
#
# COMPACT_ATOMS: atom_id res chain seq x y z
N MET A 1 -7.61 16.15 -4.95
CA MET A 1 -7.16 14.74 -5.00
C MET A 1 -7.58 14.18 -6.34
N LEU A 2 -6.84 14.52 -7.39
CA LEU A 2 -7.34 14.48 -8.77
C LEU A 2 -7.82 13.09 -9.21
N ALA A 3 -7.08 12.03 -8.88
CA ALA A 3 -7.43 10.66 -9.28
C ALA A 3 -8.80 10.23 -8.69
N ALA A 4 -8.99 10.44 -7.39
CA ALA A 4 -10.25 10.12 -6.70
C ALA A 4 -11.41 10.98 -7.25
N GLU A 5 -11.19 12.27 -7.45
CA GLU A 5 -12.18 13.20 -8.04
C GLU A 5 -12.53 12.83 -9.49
N SER A 6 -11.61 12.18 -10.20
CA SER A 6 -11.82 11.68 -11.57
C SER A 6 -12.43 10.27 -11.62
N GLY A 7 -12.80 9.69 -10.47
CA GLY A 7 -13.48 8.40 -10.39
C GLY A 7 -12.56 7.18 -10.26
N ALA A 8 -11.31 7.34 -9.84
CA ALA A 8 -10.47 6.18 -9.53
C ALA A 8 -10.95 5.45 -8.27
N ASP A 9 -11.14 4.14 -8.36
CA ASP A 9 -11.56 3.29 -7.24
C ASP A 9 -10.43 3.02 -6.23
N ALA A 10 -9.18 3.14 -6.65
CA ALA A 10 -8.00 2.83 -5.83
C ALA A 10 -6.82 3.77 -6.10
N VAL A 11 -6.01 4.00 -5.07
CA VAL A 11 -4.72 4.69 -5.16
C VAL A 11 -3.62 3.78 -4.60
N GLY A 12 -2.54 3.64 -5.37
CA GLY A 12 -1.39 2.80 -5.03
C GLY A 12 -0.20 3.58 -4.47
N PHE A 13 0.41 3.06 -3.41
CA PHE A 13 1.60 3.60 -2.77
C PHE A 13 2.74 2.58 -2.83
N ILE A 14 3.89 2.97 -3.39
CA ILE A 14 5.02 2.06 -3.57
C ILE A 14 5.99 2.18 -2.39
N PHE A 15 6.14 1.12 -1.62
CA PHE A 15 7.04 1.05 -0.46
C PHE A 15 8.42 0.45 -0.78
N TYR A 16 8.72 0.24 -2.07
CA TYR A 16 9.99 -0.28 -2.55
C TYR A 16 10.98 0.85 -2.87
N LYS A 17 12.07 0.96 -2.10
CA LYS A 17 12.99 2.12 -2.15
C LYS A 17 13.70 2.33 -3.48
N GLU A 18 13.92 1.28 -4.27
CA GLU A 18 14.60 1.42 -5.57
C GLU A 18 13.65 1.92 -6.66
N SER A 19 12.34 1.97 -6.40
CA SER A 19 11.39 2.59 -7.32
C SER A 19 11.56 4.11 -7.30
N PRO A 20 11.60 4.79 -8.46
CA PRO A 20 11.58 6.26 -8.53
C PRO A 20 10.26 6.85 -8.03
N ARG A 21 9.23 6.01 -7.85
CA ARG A 21 7.90 6.36 -7.31
C ARG A 21 7.76 5.95 -5.85
N SER A 22 8.85 5.61 -5.17
CA SER A 22 8.80 5.21 -3.76
C SER A 22 8.34 6.36 -2.88
N ILE A 23 7.59 6.04 -1.83
CA ILE A 23 7.01 7.02 -0.91
C ILE A 23 7.18 6.56 0.54
N SER A 24 7.36 7.50 1.47
CA SER A 24 7.51 7.17 2.88
C SER A 24 6.18 6.88 3.57
N GLN A 25 6.20 6.08 4.64
CA GLN A 25 5.01 5.82 5.47
C GLN A 25 4.39 7.09 6.05
N LYS A 26 5.21 8.12 6.30
CA LYS A 26 4.73 9.39 6.83
C LYS A 26 3.84 10.09 5.80
N GLU A 27 4.34 10.22 4.58
CA GLU A 27 3.61 10.85 3.47
C GLU A 27 2.33 10.07 3.14
N VAL A 28 2.39 8.73 3.11
CA VAL A 28 1.18 7.91 2.86
C VAL A 28 0.11 8.17 3.92
N LYS A 29 0.46 8.25 5.21
CA LYS A 29 -0.51 8.55 6.27
C LYS A 29 -1.18 9.91 6.08
N GLU A 30 -0.40 10.92 5.69
CA GLU A 30 -0.92 12.27 5.41
C GLU A 30 -1.87 12.27 4.22
N ILE A 31 -1.55 11.54 3.15
CA ILE A 31 -2.41 11.40 1.97
C ILE A 31 -3.69 10.63 2.31
N VAL A 32 -3.57 9.46 2.94
CA VAL A 32 -4.71 8.60 3.28
C VAL A 32 -5.68 9.29 4.24
N PHE A 33 -5.18 10.15 5.14
CA PHE A 33 -6.04 10.96 6.00
C PHE A 33 -6.92 11.95 5.24
N GLN A 34 -6.46 12.40 4.06
CA GLN A 34 -7.18 13.36 3.23
C GLN A 34 -8.12 12.68 2.21
N LEU A 35 -7.91 11.40 1.90
CA LEU A 35 -8.67 10.69 0.86
C LEU A 35 -10.18 10.68 1.14
N PRO A 36 -11.03 10.85 0.11
CA PRO A 36 -12.45 10.71 0.28
C PRO A 36 -12.80 9.25 0.65
N PRO A 37 -13.98 9.02 1.25
CA PRO A 37 -14.42 7.67 1.55
C PRO A 37 -14.54 6.83 0.26
N PHE A 38 -14.46 5.50 0.41
CA PHE A 38 -14.63 4.50 -0.65
C PHE A 38 -13.54 4.45 -1.72
N VAL A 39 -12.42 5.17 -1.55
CA VAL A 39 -11.23 4.96 -2.36
C VAL A 39 -10.29 3.97 -1.67
N GLU A 40 -10.02 2.86 -2.33
CA GLU A 40 -9.12 1.82 -1.84
C GLU A 40 -7.67 2.33 -1.78
N THR A 41 -6.94 1.93 -0.76
CA THR A 41 -5.54 2.32 -0.53
C THR A 41 -4.65 1.09 -0.59
N VAL A 42 -3.86 1.00 -1.65
CA VAL A 42 -3.08 -0.20 -1.97
C VAL A 42 -1.60 0.03 -1.70
N GLY A 43 -0.98 -0.82 -0.88
CA GLY A 43 0.47 -0.80 -0.69
C GLY A 43 1.18 -1.79 -1.60
N VAL A 44 2.14 -1.32 -2.40
CA VAL A 44 2.98 -2.17 -3.25
C VAL A 44 4.30 -2.47 -2.54
N PHE A 45 4.59 -3.75 -2.37
CA PHE A 45 5.80 -4.27 -1.72
C PHE A 45 6.54 -5.22 -2.67
N VAL A 46 7.87 -5.26 -2.53
CA VAL A 46 8.75 -6.15 -3.30
C VAL A 46 9.68 -6.83 -2.31
N ASN A 47 9.54 -8.15 -2.15
CA ASN A 47 10.40 -9.02 -1.35
C ASN A 47 10.62 -8.52 0.09
N GLU A 48 9.60 -7.90 0.68
CA GLU A 48 9.63 -7.39 2.06
C GLU A 48 9.20 -8.46 3.05
N THR A 49 9.56 -8.34 4.33
CA THR A 49 9.09 -9.30 5.34
C THR A 49 7.59 -9.17 5.61
N SER A 50 6.89 -10.28 5.84
CA SER A 50 5.44 -10.27 6.12
C SER A 50 5.08 -9.40 7.32
N ASP A 51 5.95 -9.37 8.33
CA ASP A 51 5.72 -8.58 9.55
C ASP A 51 5.79 -7.08 9.26
N LYS A 52 6.72 -6.67 8.38
CA LYS A 52 6.83 -5.28 7.93
C LYS A 52 5.69 -4.89 6.99
N VAL A 53 5.28 -5.76 6.07
CA VAL A 53 4.10 -5.54 5.21
C VAL A 53 2.86 -5.32 6.07
N ASN A 54 2.55 -6.25 6.98
CA ASN A 54 1.39 -6.16 7.87
C ASN A 54 1.44 -4.91 8.76
N ARG A 55 2.62 -4.58 9.31
CA ARG A 55 2.80 -3.37 10.13
C ARG A 55 2.55 -2.10 9.32
N ILE A 56 3.08 -2.01 8.10
CA ILE A 56 2.90 -0.82 7.26
C ILE A 56 1.43 -0.69 6.84
N ALA A 57 0.81 -1.80 6.44
CA ALA A 57 -0.60 -1.82 6.06
C ALA A 57 -1.52 -1.36 7.20
N GLU A 58 -1.25 -1.81 8.42
CA GLU A 58 -1.96 -1.35 9.62
C GLU A 58 -1.73 0.14 9.88
N GLN A 59 -0.46 0.55 9.94
CA GLN A 59 -0.10 1.91 10.33
C GLN A 59 -0.52 2.97 9.31
N CYS A 60 -0.54 2.63 8.02
CA CYS A 60 -0.95 3.52 6.94
C CYS A 60 -2.44 3.36 6.56
N ARG A 61 -3.19 2.53 7.29
CA ARG A 61 -4.61 2.21 7.03
C ARG A 61 -4.86 1.75 5.59
N LEU A 62 -3.93 0.95 5.05
CA LEU A 62 -4.08 0.35 3.74
C LEU A 62 -5.20 -0.68 3.79
N THR A 63 -6.06 -0.63 2.78
CA THR A 63 -7.17 -1.56 2.61
C THR A 63 -6.75 -2.83 1.89
N ALA A 64 -5.75 -2.75 1.01
CA ALA A 64 -5.17 -3.90 0.32
C ALA A 64 -3.65 -3.83 0.22
N VAL A 65 -3.03 -4.98 -0.05
CA VAL A 65 -1.61 -5.08 -0.39
C VAL A 65 -1.44 -5.69 -1.78
N GLN A 66 -0.40 -5.25 -2.48
CA GLN A 66 0.07 -5.84 -3.72
C GLN A 66 1.50 -6.32 -3.49
N LEU A 67 1.69 -7.64 -3.60
CA LEU A 67 3.00 -8.28 -3.58
C LEU A 67 3.49 -8.39 -5.02
N HIS A 68 4.65 -7.79 -5.32
CA HIS A 68 5.15 -7.63 -6.68
C HIS A 68 6.61 -8.11 -6.83
N GLY A 69 7.07 -8.96 -5.92
CA GLY A 69 8.34 -9.66 -6.01
C GLY A 69 8.13 -11.16 -6.29
N ASP A 70 8.95 -11.97 -5.62
CA ASP A 70 8.99 -13.43 -5.75
C ASP A 70 8.27 -14.11 -4.56
N GLU A 71 7.30 -13.43 -3.95
CA GLU A 71 6.61 -13.92 -2.76
C GLU A 71 5.81 -15.21 -3.07
N SER A 72 6.13 -16.29 -2.37
CA SER A 72 5.41 -17.56 -2.53
C SER A 72 3.95 -17.49 -2.06
N PRO A 73 3.06 -18.39 -2.52
CA PRO A 73 1.70 -18.49 -2.00
C PRO A 73 1.63 -18.70 -0.47
N ALA A 74 2.64 -19.35 0.12
CA ALA A 74 2.74 -19.51 1.56
C ALA A 74 3.04 -18.19 2.28
N PHE A 75 3.83 -17.32 1.66
CA PHE A 75 4.03 -15.95 2.14
C PHE A 75 2.73 -15.14 2.06
N CYS A 76 2.00 -15.21 0.94
CA CYS A 76 0.73 -14.49 0.76
C CYS A 76 -0.27 -14.79 1.88
N ARG A 77 -0.37 -16.05 2.33
CA ARG A 77 -1.23 -16.47 3.44
C ARG A 77 -0.87 -15.84 4.80
N ARG A 78 0.31 -15.25 4.94
CA ARG A 78 0.74 -14.55 6.17
C ARG A 78 0.31 -13.08 6.19
N ILE A 79 -0.21 -12.56 5.08
CA ILE A 79 -0.67 -11.18 5.00
C ILE A 79 -2.12 -11.07 5.48
N LYS A 80 -2.42 -10.00 6.22
CA LYS A 80 -3.71 -9.78 6.92
C LYS A 80 -4.59 -8.73 6.22
N ARG A 81 -4.44 -8.60 4.90
CA ARG A 81 -5.20 -7.68 4.04
C ARG A 81 -5.67 -8.44 2.82
#